data_AF-A0A820ZM53-F1
#
_entry.id   AF-A0A820ZM53-F1
#
_cell.length_a   1.000
_cell.length_b   1.000
_cell.length_c   1.000
_cell.angle_alpha   90.00
_cell.angle_beta   90.00
_cell.angle_gamma   90.00
#
_symmetry.space_group_name_H-M   'P 1'
#
loop_
_entity.id
_entity.type
_entity.pdbx_description
1 polymer ?
#
loop_
_entity_poly.entity_id
_entity_poly.type
_entity_poly.pdbx_seq_one_letter_code
_entity_poly.pdbx_strand_id
1 'polypeptide(L)'
;MSERSQSFNGSDKHVQVIARPRPLNDNEKSQNLTSCLNINETRREIIVNCKTSTTRFFNYDHVFGFQTRQQDVYKVVVAPIVDEVLKGYSSTIFAYGQTGSGKTHTMLGKFPMDKTSKDTVSTYMTMLESEVGIMPRAIHHIFQGLQRQYIDYTVKITFLELYNEELTDLLADVTNEQPEKIKIYEDKDKTNTIIGATEAICETPFDALKVLIKGAQRRQTAETLMNASSSRSHSIFTMTVTMKDAQGDMRLGKLHLVDLAGSENISRSGATDKRAREAGTINQSLLTLGRVITALISNEKHICYR
;
A
#
# COMPACT_ATOMS: atom_id res chain seq x y z
N MET A 1 -25.97 -7.02 -20.80
CA MET A 1 -25.75 -8.44 -20.45
C MET A 1 -24.26 -8.72 -20.38
N SER A 2 -23.71 -8.81 -19.17
CA SER A 2 -22.61 -9.71 -18.79
C SER A 2 -22.54 -9.70 -17.27
N GLU A 3 -23.54 -10.31 -16.64
CA GLU A 3 -23.45 -10.74 -15.26
C GLU A 3 -22.41 -11.86 -15.19
N ARG A 4 -21.37 -11.67 -14.39
CA ARG A 4 -20.56 -12.79 -13.88
C ARG A 4 -20.57 -12.72 -12.36
N SER A 5 -21.66 -13.21 -11.79
CA SER A 5 -21.71 -13.76 -10.44
C SER A 5 -21.04 -15.14 -10.48
N GLN A 6 -19.72 -15.18 -10.28
CA GLN A 6 -19.05 -16.42 -9.90
C GLN A 6 -18.68 -16.33 -8.43
N SER A 7 -19.44 -17.04 -7.60
CA SER A 7 -19.07 -17.36 -6.22
C SER A 7 -17.89 -18.33 -6.25
N PHE A 8 -16.68 -17.84 -5.99
CA PHE A 8 -15.49 -18.67 -5.89
C PHE A 8 -15.32 -19.17 -4.45
N ASN A 9 -15.45 -20.48 -4.25
CA ASN A 9 -15.14 -21.17 -3.00
C ASN A 9 -13.62 -21.12 -2.72
N GLY A 10 -13.28 -20.93 -1.45
CA GLY A 10 -11.93 -20.65 -0.98
C GLY A 10 -11.08 -21.90 -0.72
N SER A 11 -9.87 -21.86 -1.28
CA SER A 11 -8.63 -22.37 -0.67
C SER A 11 -7.38 -22.01 -1.49
N ASP A 12 -7.53 -21.54 -2.74
CA ASP A 12 -6.42 -21.29 -3.69
C ASP A 12 -6.45 -19.90 -4.37
N LYS A 13 -6.86 -18.85 -3.64
CA LYS A 13 -6.85 -17.48 -4.18
C LYS A 13 -5.54 -16.77 -3.84
N HIS A 14 -4.61 -16.73 -4.80
CA HIS A 14 -3.38 -15.93 -4.70
C HIS A 14 -3.63 -14.40 -4.74
N VAL A 15 -4.84 -13.96 -5.12
CA VAL A 15 -5.23 -12.55 -5.16
C VAL A 15 -6.58 -12.36 -4.48
N GLN A 16 -6.67 -11.36 -3.60
CA GLN A 16 -7.90 -10.97 -2.91
C GLN A 16 -8.21 -9.49 -3.19
N VAL A 17 -9.48 -9.17 -3.41
CA VAL A 17 -9.95 -7.80 -3.61
C VAL A 17 -10.89 -7.41 -2.47
N ILE A 18 -10.51 -6.35 -1.76
CA ILE A 18 -11.20 -5.87 -0.56
C ILE A 18 -11.72 -4.45 -0.81
N ALA A 19 -12.94 -4.18 -0.39
CA ALA A 19 -13.50 -2.83 -0.47
C ALA A 19 -13.59 -2.18 0.91
N ARG A 20 -13.04 -0.96 1.01
CA ARG A 20 -13.07 -0.14 2.22
C ARG A 20 -13.58 1.28 1.93
N PRO A 21 -14.89 1.49 1.89
CA PRO A 21 -15.46 2.83 1.81
C PRO A 21 -15.15 3.66 3.06
N ARG A 22 -14.78 4.93 2.88
CA ARG A 22 -14.60 5.87 4.01
C ARG A 22 -15.90 6.60 4.36
N PRO A 23 -16.05 7.09 5.60
CA PRO A 23 -17.09 8.06 5.95
C PRO A 23 -17.04 9.31 5.07
N LEU A 24 -18.15 10.05 5.02
CA LEU A 24 -18.19 11.39 4.42
C LEU A 24 -17.18 12.32 5.11
N ASN A 25 -16.43 13.09 4.32
CA ASN A 25 -15.52 14.11 4.82
C ASN A 25 -16.28 15.40 5.15
N ASP A 26 -15.62 16.34 5.81
CA ASP A 26 -16.28 17.55 6.30
C ASP A 26 -16.78 18.48 5.18
N ASN A 27 -16.11 18.48 4.02
CA ASN A 27 -16.56 19.21 2.84
C ASN A 27 -17.81 18.56 2.19
N GLU A 28 -17.92 17.24 2.18
CA GLU A 28 -19.10 16.53 1.70
C GLU A 28 -20.29 16.75 2.64
N LYS A 29 -20.04 16.74 3.96
CA LYS A 29 -21.07 17.04 4.98
C LYS A 29 -21.55 18.49 4.88
N SER A 30 -20.64 19.46 4.73
CA SER A 30 -21.02 20.88 4.63
C SER A 30 -21.84 21.19 3.38
N GLN A 31 -21.65 20.41 2.32
CA GLN A 31 -22.46 20.46 1.10
C GLN A 31 -23.79 19.66 1.19
N ASN A 32 -24.13 19.13 2.36
CA ASN A 32 -25.31 18.29 2.58
C ASN A 32 -25.40 17.08 1.64
N LEU A 33 -24.24 16.51 1.24
CA LEU A 33 -24.21 15.31 0.42
C LEU A 33 -24.54 14.08 1.26
N THR A 34 -25.25 13.13 0.66
CA THR A 34 -25.56 11.83 1.25
C THR A 34 -24.73 10.73 0.61
N SER A 35 -24.46 9.66 1.37
CA SER A 35 -23.78 8.48 0.84
C SER A 35 -24.62 7.84 -0.25
N CYS A 36 -24.01 7.59 -1.42
CA CYS A 36 -24.62 6.79 -2.48
C CYS A 36 -24.38 5.28 -2.29
N LEU A 37 -23.71 4.87 -1.22
CA LEU A 37 -23.32 3.49 -0.96
C LEU A 37 -24.18 2.89 0.15
N ASN A 38 -24.72 1.70 -0.10
CA ASN A 38 -25.26 0.80 0.91
C ASN A 38 -24.32 -0.41 1.01
N ILE A 39 -23.85 -0.69 2.22
CA ILE A 39 -22.79 -1.67 2.49
C ILE A 39 -23.39 -2.84 3.26
N ASN A 40 -23.21 -4.05 2.74
CA ASN A 40 -23.55 -5.28 3.43
C ASN A 40 -22.27 -6.09 3.67
N GLU A 41 -21.69 -5.95 4.87
CA GLU A 41 -20.44 -6.62 5.26
C GLU A 41 -20.60 -8.14 5.28
N THR A 42 -21.74 -8.66 5.78
CA THR A 42 -22.02 -10.10 5.85
C THR A 42 -22.12 -10.75 4.47
N ARG A 43 -22.75 -10.06 3.52
CA ARG A 43 -22.85 -10.53 2.13
C ARG A 43 -21.63 -10.18 1.28
N ARG A 44 -20.68 -9.40 1.83
CA ARG A 44 -19.51 -8.86 1.13
C ARG A 44 -19.89 -8.08 -0.13
N GLU A 45 -20.94 -7.28 -0.01
CA GLU A 45 -21.58 -6.59 -1.11
C GLU A 45 -21.59 -5.07 -0.89
N ILE A 46 -21.27 -4.31 -1.94
CA ILE A 46 -21.49 -2.87 -2.01
C ILE A 46 -22.55 -2.59 -3.07
N ILE A 47 -23.59 -1.87 -2.66
CA ILE A 47 -24.69 -1.42 -3.50
C ILE A 47 -24.52 0.07 -3.76
N VAL A 48 -24.41 0.46 -5.02
CA VAL A 48 -24.27 1.86 -5.44
C VAL A 48 -25.59 2.35 -6.00
N ASN A 49 -26.20 3.31 -5.31
CA ASN A 49 -27.43 3.97 -5.72
C ASN A 49 -27.09 5.14 -6.67
N CYS A 50 -27.26 4.91 -7.97
CA CYS A 50 -27.08 5.97 -8.97
C CYS A 50 -28.34 6.85 -9.05
N LYS A 51 -28.16 8.17 -9.19
CA LYS A 51 -29.26 9.12 -9.43
C LYS A 51 -30.07 8.82 -10.69
N THR A 52 -29.53 8.02 -11.60
CA THR A 52 -30.10 7.64 -12.91
C THR A 52 -30.90 6.33 -12.87
N SER A 53 -31.53 6.01 -11.73
CA SER A 53 -32.45 4.87 -11.53
C SER A 53 -31.86 3.45 -11.56
N THR A 54 -30.61 3.26 -11.99
CA THR A 54 -29.96 1.94 -11.98
C THR A 54 -29.10 1.73 -10.73
N THR A 55 -29.56 0.89 -9.81
CA THR A 55 -28.74 0.39 -8.69
C THR A 55 -27.74 -0.63 -9.20
N ARG A 56 -26.47 -0.52 -8.79
CA ARG A 56 -25.41 -1.48 -9.15
C ARG A 56 -24.92 -2.24 -7.93
N PHE A 57 -24.64 -3.52 -8.12
CA PHE A 57 -24.18 -4.43 -7.07
C PHE A 57 -22.76 -4.88 -7.37
N PHE A 58 -21.90 -4.85 -6.36
CA PHE A 58 -20.50 -5.27 -6.46
C PHE A 58 -20.16 -6.21 -5.30
N ASN A 59 -19.59 -7.37 -5.62
CA ASN A 59 -19.17 -8.36 -4.63
C ASN A 59 -17.64 -8.35 -4.51
N TYR A 60 -17.14 -8.56 -3.29
CA TYR A 60 -15.71 -8.56 -2.96
C TYR A 60 -15.36 -9.76 -2.08
N ASP A 61 -14.06 -10.04 -1.90
CA ASP A 61 -13.62 -11.08 -0.97
C ASP A 61 -13.84 -10.66 0.50
N HIS A 62 -13.82 -9.35 0.76
CA HIS A 62 -14.25 -8.72 2.00
C HIS A 62 -14.75 -7.29 1.75
N VAL A 63 -15.71 -6.84 2.56
CA VAL A 63 -16.20 -5.45 2.56
C VAL A 63 -16.21 -4.94 3.98
N PHE A 64 -15.69 -3.72 4.16
CA PHE A 64 -15.67 -3.04 5.45
C PHE A 64 -16.72 -1.92 5.49
N GLY A 65 -17.42 -1.78 6.60
CA GLY A 65 -18.34 -0.66 6.84
C GLY A 65 -17.60 0.65 7.12
N PHE A 66 -18.32 1.77 7.05
CA PHE A 66 -17.75 3.11 7.28
C PHE A 66 -17.09 3.29 8.64
N GLN A 67 -17.52 2.54 9.66
CA GLN A 67 -17.02 2.64 11.03
C GLN A 67 -15.85 1.68 11.31
N THR A 68 -15.38 0.94 10.30
CA THR A 68 -14.31 -0.04 10.47
C THR A 68 -12.99 0.66 10.82
N ARG A 69 -12.41 0.26 11.96
CA ARG A 69 -11.14 0.82 12.44
C ARG A 69 -9.95 0.21 11.70
N GLN A 70 -8.82 0.89 11.78
CA GLN A 70 -7.58 0.46 11.14
C GLN A 70 -7.12 -0.92 11.62
N GLN A 71 -7.28 -1.19 12.92
CA GLN A 71 -6.90 -2.47 13.51
C GLN A 71 -7.72 -3.64 12.95
N ASP A 72 -9.01 -3.44 12.71
CA ASP A 72 -9.90 -4.48 12.19
C ASP A 72 -9.52 -4.85 10.75
N VAL A 73 -9.26 -3.83 9.92
CA VAL A 73 -8.74 -4.02 8.56
C VAL A 73 -7.44 -4.82 8.58
N TYR A 74 -6.51 -4.42 9.45
CA TYR A 74 -5.22 -5.10 9.57
C TYR A 74 -5.39 -6.56 10.01
N LYS A 75 -6.15 -6.80 11.07
CA LYS A 75 -6.35 -8.14 11.65
C LYS A 75 -6.98 -9.11 10.65
N VAL A 76 -7.97 -8.65 9.89
CA VAL A 76 -8.73 -9.51 8.97
C VAL A 76 -7.95 -9.78 7.68
N VAL A 77 -7.32 -8.76 7.09
CA VAL A 77 -6.76 -8.87 5.74
C VAL A 77 -5.24 -9.00 5.75
N VAL A 78 -4.56 -8.26 6.62
CA VAL A 78 -3.10 -8.11 6.53
C VAL A 78 -2.34 -9.09 7.42
N ALA A 79 -2.85 -9.37 8.62
CA ALA A 79 -2.18 -10.28 9.54
C ALA A 79 -1.86 -11.65 8.90
N PRO A 80 -2.80 -12.32 8.20
CA PRO A 80 -2.49 -13.59 7.52
C PRO A 80 -1.41 -13.46 6.45
N ILE A 81 -1.36 -12.33 5.74
CA ILE A 81 -0.35 -12.07 4.70
C ILE A 81 1.03 -11.91 5.32
N VAL A 82 1.12 -11.22 6.47
CA VAL A 82 2.37 -11.08 7.23
C VAL A 82 2.83 -12.44 7.77
N ASP A 83 1.91 -13.31 8.19
CA ASP A 83 2.25 -14.67 8.62
C ASP A 83 2.88 -15.48 7.49
N GLU A 84 2.42 -15.31 6.23
CA GLU A 84 3.08 -15.92 5.06
C GLU A 84 4.48 -15.34 4.80
N VAL A 85 4.68 -14.03 5.00
CA VAL A 85 6.01 -13.42 4.89
C VAL A 85 6.98 -14.01 5.91
N LEU A 86 6.52 -14.27 7.13
CA LEU A 86 7.28 -14.95 8.19
C LEU A 86 7.56 -16.43 7.90
N LYS A 87 6.88 -17.03 6.91
CA LYS A 87 7.19 -18.37 6.38
C LYS A 87 8.18 -18.32 5.20
N GLY A 88 8.52 -17.13 4.71
CA GLY A 88 9.44 -16.94 3.59
C GLY A 88 8.74 -16.67 2.24
N TYR A 89 7.47 -16.27 2.24
CA TYR A 89 6.78 -15.87 1.01
C TYR A 89 6.95 -14.38 0.68
N SER A 90 6.79 -14.07 -0.61
CA SER A 90 6.74 -12.70 -1.11
C SER A 90 5.28 -12.28 -1.31
N SER A 91 4.87 -11.21 -0.64
CA SER A 91 3.49 -10.73 -0.59
C SER A 91 3.41 -9.24 -0.90
N THR A 92 2.34 -8.85 -1.59
CA THR A 92 2.11 -7.45 -1.98
C THR A 92 0.69 -7.01 -1.63
N ILE A 93 0.57 -5.84 -1.00
CA ILE A 93 -0.71 -5.21 -0.69
C ILE A 93 -0.75 -3.84 -1.37
N PHE A 94 -1.79 -3.63 -2.18
CA PHE A 94 -2.04 -2.36 -2.86
C PHE A 94 -3.22 -1.62 -2.21
N ALA A 95 -3.06 -0.32 -1.96
CA ALA A 95 -4.18 0.58 -1.73
C ALA A 95 -4.50 1.32 -3.03
N TYR A 96 -5.72 1.11 -3.56
CA TYR A 96 -6.17 1.67 -4.84
C TYR A 96 -7.48 2.45 -4.67
N GLY A 97 -7.66 3.50 -5.48
CA GLY A 97 -8.88 4.30 -5.53
C GLY A 97 -8.63 5.77 -5.87
N GLN A 98 -9.72 6.53 -5.99
CA GLN A 98 -9.66 7.96 -6.29
C GLN A 98 -8.85 8.75 -5.25
N THR A 99 -8.29 9.90 -5.62
CA THR A 99 -7.77 10.87 -4.65
C THR A 99 -8.77 11.20 -3.55
N GLY A 100 -8.28 11.23 -2.31
CA GLY A 100 -9.11 11.45 -1.13
C GLY A 100 -9.97 10.25 -0.71
N SER A 101 -9.86 9.07 -1.34
CA SER A 101 -10.64 7.88 -0.93
C SER A 101 -10.14 7.22 0.36
N GLY A 102 -8.94 7.56 0.84
CA GLY A 102 -8.34 7.00 2.06
C GLY A 102 -7.24 5.94 1.83
N LYS A 103 -6.56 5.95 0.67
CA LYS A 103 -5.40 5.06 0.38
C LYS A 103 -4.26 5.24 1.39
N THR A 104 -3.69 6.44 1.45
CA THR A 104 -2.64 6.80 2.42
C THR A 104 -3.13 6.69 3.86
N HIS A 105 -4.40 7.00 4.14
CA HIS A 105 -4.99 6.75 5.45
C HIS A 105 -4.97 5.25 5.79
N THR A 106 -5.29 4.36 4.85
CA THR A 106 -5.24 2.91 5.10
C THR A 106 -3.82 2.42 5.30
N MET A 107 -2.87 2.89 4.49
CA MET A 107 -1.48 2.44 4.54
C MET A 107 -0.71 2.98 5.73
N LEU A 108 -0.81 4.28 6.02
CA LEU A 108 -0.03 4.96 7.05
C LEU A 108 -0.88 5.34 8.26
N GLY A 109 -2.13 5.75 8.04
CA GLY A 109 -3.04 6.22 9.08
C GLY A 109 -2.69 7.59 9.63
N LYS A 110 -3.29 7.95 10.77
CA LYS A 110 -2.93 9.17 11.51
C LYS A 110 -1.66 8.89 12.30
N PHE A 111 -0.54 8.86 11.58
CA PHE A 111 0.75 8.57 12.15
C PHE A 111 1.39 9.88 12.66
N PRO A 112 1.75 9.99 13.96
CA PRO A 112 2.37 11.20 14.48
C PRO A 112 3.73 11.41 13.81
N MET A 113 3.83 12.48 13.01
CA MET A 113 5.06 12.86 12.32
C MET A 113 5.94 13.80 13.14
N ASP A 114 5.43 14.29 14.27
CA ASP A 114 6.13 15.28 15.08
C ASP A 114 7.18 14.62 15.97
N LYS A 115 8.43 15.02 15.75
CA LYS A 115 9.62 14.60 16.52
C LYS A 115 9.60 15.42 17.81
N THR A 116 9.65 14.80 19.01
CA THR A 116 10.29 15.34 20.25
C THR A 116 9.66 14.85 21.57
N SER A 117 9.66 13.55 21.87
CA SER A 117 9.54 13.16 23.28
C SER A 117 10.46 12.00 23.63
N LYS A 118 11.15 12.17 24.77
CA LYS A 118 12.14 11.29 25.39
C LYS A 118 11.56 9.94 25.87
N ASP A 119 10.33 9.60 25.48
CA ASP A 119 9.69 8.34 25.78
C ASP A 119 9.36 7.60 24.49
N THR A 120 10.42 7.03 23.90
CA THR A 120 10.37 6.11 22.77
C THR A 120 9.37 4.98 22.99
N VAL A 121 9.27 4.46 24.21
CA VAL A 121 8.38 3.33 24.56
C VAL A 121 6.91 3.77 24.65
N SER A 122 6.61 4.92 25.25
CA SER A 122 5.22 5.43 25.32
C SER A 122 4.72 5.84 23.94
N THR A 123 5.58 6.45 23.12
CA THR A 123 5.28 6.79 21.72
C THR A 123 5.01 5.51 20.90
N TYR A 124 5.81 4.46 21.10
CA TYR A 124 5.63 3.17 20.44
C TYR A 124 4.33 2.45 20.85
N MET A 125 4.00 2.43 22.14
CA MET A 125 2.75 1.82 22.63
C MET A 125 1.52 2.64 22.21
N THR A 126 1.61 3.97 22.26
CA THR A 126 0.57 4.88 21.75
C THR A 126 0.37 4.68 20.25
N MET A 127 1.44 4.42 19.48
CA MET A 127 1.33 4.12 18.05
C MET A 127 0.46 2.88 17.80
N LEU A 128 0.56 1.82 18.59
CA LEU A 128 -0.23 0.59 18.37
C LEU A 128 -1.72 0.72 18.74
N GLU A 129 -2.03 1.54 19.74
CA GLU A 129 -3.39 1.85 20.18
C GLU A 129 -4.07 2.93 19.32
N SER A 130 -3.32 3.60 18.43
CA SER A 130 -3.81 4.74 17.63
C SER A 130 -4.42 4.34 16.26
N GLU A 131 -5.02 5.33 15.57
CA GLU A 131 -5.55 5.29 14.18
C GLU A 131 -4.46 5.07 13.10
N VAL A 132 -3.35 4.41 13.43
CA VAL A 132 -2.28 4.06 12.49
C VAL A 132 -2.69 2.96 11.53
N GLY A 133 -2.14 3.04 10.32
CA GLY A 133 -2.46 2.17 9.19
C GLY A 133 -1.67 0.87 9.17
N ILE A 134 -1.63 0.28 7.98
CA ILE A 134 -1.04 -1.04 7.71
C ILE A 134 0.48 -1.07 7.96
N MET A 135 1.24 -0.11 7.43
CA MET A 135 2.71 -0.10 7.48
C MET A 135 3.27 -0.21 8.91
N PRO A 136 2.90 0.67 9.87
CA PRO A 136 3.42 0.58 11.23
C PRO A 136 2.96 -0.69 11.97
N ARG A 137 1.75 -1.20 11.69
CA ARG A 137 1.26 -2.47 12.26
C ARG A 137 2.01 -3.67 11.71
N ALA A 138 2.34 -3.67 10.41
CA ALA A 138 3.13 -4.70 9.75
C ALA A 138 4.55 -4.77 10.31
N ILE A 139 5.18 -3.62 10.54
CA ILE A 139 6.48 -3.54 11.21
C ILE A 139 6.41 -4.25 12.57
N HIS A 140 5.46 -3.86 13.41
CA HIS A 140 5.31 -4.48 14.74
C HIS A 140 5.09 -5.99 14.65
N HIS A 141 4.17 -6.43 13.78
CA HIS A 141 3.82 -7.83 13.64
C HIS A 141 4.99 -8.68 13.16
N ILE A 142 5.77 -8.21 12.18
CA ILE A 142 6.95 -8.91 11.69
C ILE A 142 7.97 -9.10 12.81
N PHE A 143 8.35 -8.02 13.51
CA PHE A 143 9.34 -8.13 14.59
C PHE A 143 8.84 -9.01 15.74
N GLN A 144 7.56 -8.92 16.10
CA GLN A 144 6.96 -9.81 17.10
C GLN A 144 6.98 -11.27 16.66
N GLY A 145 6.70 -11.55 15.39
CA GLY A 145 6.75 -12.89 14.82
C GLY A 145 8.16 -13.48 14.82
N LEU A 146 9.15 -12.68 14.40
CA LEU A 146 10.56 -13.08 14.38
C LEU A 146 11.10 -13.38 15.79
N GLN A 147 10.78 -12.54 16.78
CA GLN A 147 11.18 -12.77 18.17
C GLN A 147 10.63 -14.08 18.76
N ARG A 148 9.43 -14.52 18.32
CA ARG A 148 8.82 -15.78 18.77
C ARG A 148 9.45 -17.03 18.14
N GLN A 149 10.10 -16.90 16.99
CA GLN A 149 10.70 -18.03 16.28
C GLN A 149 12.07 -18.44 16.85
N TYR A 150 12.72 -17.59 17.65
CA TYR A 150 14.06 -17.83 18.22
C TYR A 150 15.11 -18.22 17.16
N ILE A 151 15.03 -17.58 15.98
CA ILE A 151 15.96 -17.78 14.86
C ILE A 151 16.75 -16.53 14.57
N ASP A 152 17.91 -16.69 13.90
CA ASP A 152 18.68 -15.57 13.40
C ASP A 152 17.93 -14.92 12.22
N TYR A 153 17.83 -13.59 12.23
CA TYR A 153 17.17 -12.85 11.16
C TYR A 153 17.84 -11.52 10.85
N THR A 154 17.56 -11.00 9.66
CA THR A 154 17.91 -9.64 9.25
C THR A 154 16.70 -9.01 8.57
N VAL A 155 16.32 -7.81 9.02
CA VAL A 155 15.25 -7.02 8.39
C VAL A 155 15.87 -5.83 7.67
N LYS A 156 15.57 -5.71 6.39
CA LYS A 156 15.96 -4.57 5.55
C LYS A 156 14.72 -3.86 5.04
N ILE A 157 14.78 -2.54 4.94
CA ILE A 157 13.69 -1.71 4.44
C ILE A 157 14.16 -0.85 3.27
N THR A 158 13.39 -0.84 2.20
CA THR A 158 13.48 0.16 1.14
C THR A 158 12.18 0.94 1.07
N PHE A 159 12.27 2.23 0.73
CA PHE A 159 11.08 3.07 0.56
C PHE A 159 11.26 3.94 -0.68
N LEU A 160 10.52 3.62 -1.73
CA LEU A 160 10.63 4.24 -3.03
C LEU A 160 9.36 5.01 -3.40
N GLU A 161 9.54 6.06 -4.17
CA GLU A 161 8.46 6.80 -4.81
C GLU A 161 8.61 6.70 -6.33
N LEU A 162 7.54 6.32 -7.03
CA LEU A 162 7.44 6.37 -8.49
C LEU A 162 6.56 7.56 -8.87
N TYR A 163 7.17 8.56 -9.48
CA TYR A 163 6.50 9.76 -9.95
C TYR A 163 6.96 10.07 -11.38
N ASN A 164 6.01 10.19 -12.30
CA ASN A 164 6.29 10.51 -13.71
C ASN A 164 7.36 9.58 -14.34
N GLU A 165 7.24 8.26 -14.14
CA GLU A 165 8.20 7.23 -14.60
C GLU A 165 9.62 7.34 -14.01
N GLU A 166 9.82 8.20 -13.01
CA GLU A 166 11.09 8.33 -12.30
C GLU A 166 10.98 7.77 -10.88
N LEU A 167 11.97 6.96 -10.50
CA LEU A 167 12.09 6.40 -9.16
C LEU A 167 12.94 7.34 -8.29
N THR A 168 12.41 7.68 -7.13
CA THR A 168 13.09 8.44 -6.10
C THR A 168 13.25 7.59 -4.84
N ASP A 169 14.46 7.58 -4.29
CA ASP A 169 14.75 6.95 -3.01
C ASP A 169 14.31 7.89 -1.87
N LEU A 170 13.33 7.46 -1.07
CA LEU A 170 12.86 8.25 0.07
C LEU A 170 13.76 8.12 1.31
N LEU A 171 14.71 7.19 1.32
CA LEU A 171 15.62 6.92 2.44
C LEU A 171 17.04 7.44 2.23
N ALA A 172 17.43 7.75 1.00
CA ALA A 172 18.76 8.27 0.65
C ALA A 172 19.17 9.48 1.51
N ASP A 173 20.45 9.62 1.82
CA ASP A 173 20.92 10.77 2.58
C ASP A 173 21.02 12.02 1.69
N VAL A 174 20.47 13.13 2.20
CA VAL A 174 20.33 14.40 1.47
C VAL A 174 21.67 15.11 1.27
N THR A 175 22.72 14.69 2.00
CA THR A 175 24.08 15.22 1.89
C THR A 175 24.84 14.71 0.67
N ASN A 176 24.34 13.68 -0.01
CA ASN A 176 24.95 13.21 -1.24
C ASN A 176 24.61 14.16 -2.37
N GLU A 177 25.61 14.93 -2.82
CA GLU A 177 25.49 15.91 -3.92
C GLU A 177 25.04 15.27 -5.25
N GLN A 178 25.15 13.94 -5.37
CA GLN A 178 24.59 13.16 -6.47
C GLN A 178 23.84 11.94 -5.90
N PRO A 179 22.50 11.95 -5.86
CA PRO A 179 21.74 10.74 -5.53
C PRO A 179 22.00 9.67 -6.59
N GLU A 180 22.29 8.44 -6.16
CA GLU A 180 22.43 7.32 -7.09
C GLU A 180 21.13 7.14 -7.87
N LYS A 181 21.25 7.03 -9.20
CA LYS A 181 20.08 6.80 -10.06
C LYS A 181 19.59 5.37 -9.86
N ILE A 182 18.40 5.22 -9.31
CA ILE A 182 17.75 3.92 -9.17
C ILE A 182 17.51 3.31 -10.56
N LYS A 183 17.88 2.05 -10.72
CA LYS A 183 17.68 1.27 -11.95
C LYS A 183 16.95 -0.02 -11.64
N ILE A 184 16.00 -0.38 -12.50
CA ILE A 184 15.35 -1.69 -12.51
C ILE A 184 16.10 -2.57 -13.51
N TYR A 185 16.60 -3.70 -13.05
CA TYR A 185 17.18 -4.76 -13.87
C TYR A 185 16.29 -5.98 -13.83
N GLU A 186 16.20 -6.69 -14.94
CA GLU A 186 15.53 -7.98 -14.99
C GLU A 186 16.60 -9.08 -14.92
N ASP A 187 16.49 -9.94 -13.92
CA ASP A 187 17.36 -11.12 -13.80
C ASP A 187 16.94 -12.19 -14.82
N LYS A 188 17.80 -13.19 -15.04
CA LYS A 188 17.58 -14.32 -15.96
C LYS A 188 16.29 -15.09 -15.64
N ASP A 189 15.86 -15.07 -14.38
CA ASP A 189 14.63 -15.71 -13.90
C ASP A 189 13.38 -14.81 -14.02
N LYS A 190 13.48 -13.69 -14.76
CA LYS A 190 12.44 -12.65 -14.91
C LYS A 190 12.04 -11.96 -13.61
N THR A 191 12.88 -12.07 -12.57
CA THR A 191 12.72 -11.32 -11.34
C THR A 191 13.33 -9.94 -11.49
N ASN A 192 12.56 -8.90 -11.21
CA ASN A 192 13.08 -7.53 -11.23
C ASN A 192 13.89 -7.23 -9.96
N THR A 193 15.13 -6.79 -10.15
CA THR A 193 16.05 -6.35 -9.10
C THR A 193 16.23 -4.84 -9.20
N ILE A 194 16.08 -4.17 -8.06
CA ILE A 194 16.29 -2.72 -7.95
C ILE A 194 17.73 -2.50 -7.47
N ILE A 195 18.49 -1.71 -8.22
CA ILE A 195 19.87 -1.33 -7.88
C ILE A 195 19.92 0.18 -7.62
N GLY A 196 20.69 0.58 -6.61
CA GLY A 196 20.89 1.98 -6.21
C GLY A 196 19.85 2.51 -5.22
N ALA A 197 18.97 1.64 -4.70
CA ALA A 197 18.07 1.99 -3.60
C ALA A 197 18.76 1.74 -2.24
N THR A 198 18.60 2.68 -1.32
CA THR A 198 19.09 2.56 0.06
C THR A 198 18.35 1.45 0.80
N GLU A 199 19.10 0.45 1.29
CA GLU A 199 18.58 -0.61 2.15
C GLU A 199 18.88 -0.28 3.62
N ALA A 200 17.86 0.18 4.37
CA ALA A 200 18.01 0.43 5.79
C ALA A 200 17.90 -0.87 6.60
N ILE A 201 18.99 -1.27 7.27
CA ILE A 201 18.99 -2.42 8.18
C ILE A 201 18.33 -2.00 9.49
N CYS A 202 17.36 -2.78 9.96
CA CYS A 202 16.59 -2.50 11.16
C CYS A 202 16.70 -3.68 12.15
N GLU A 203 17.26 -3.43 13.33
CA GLU A 203 17.39 -4.45 14.39
C GLU A 203 16.16 -4.51 15.28
N THR A 204 15.50 -3.37 15.46
CA THR A 204 14.31 -3.23 16.30
C THR A 204 13.11 -2.69 15.52
N PRO A 205 11.87 -2.95 15.97
CA PRO A 205 10.70 -2.31 15.39
C PRO A 205 10.76 -0.78 15.48
N PHE A 206 11.48 -0.23 16.45
CA PHE A 206 11.68 1.21 16.57
C PHE A 206 12.55 1.79 15.46
N ASP A 207 13.61 1.08 15.06
CA ASP A 207 14.45 1.51 13.93
C ASP A 207 13.66 1.50 12.63
N ALA A 208 12.86 0.47 12.40
CA ALA A 208 11.96 0.38 11.26
C ALA A 208 10.92 1.51 11.23
N LEU A 209 10.35 1.88 12.38
CA LEU A 209 9.42 3.01 12.49
C LEU A 209 10.12 4.35 12.21
N LYS A 210 11.36 4.56 12.67
CA LYS A 210 12.14 5.76 12.31
C LYS A 210 12.36 5.85 10.80
N VAL A 211 12.67 4.73 10.15
CA VAL A 211 12.83 4.65 8.69
C VAL A 211 11.52 5.02 7.99
N LEU A 212 10.39 4.47 8.45
CA LEU A 212 9.06 4.83 7.94
C LEU A 212 8.78 6.34 8.09
N ILE A 213 9.07 6.92 9.25
CA ILE A 213 8.91 8.37 9.51
C ILE A 213 9.79 9.20 8.58
N LYS A 214 11.08 8.85 8.47
CA LYS A 214 12.04 9.55 7.59
C LYS A 214 11.52 9.60 6.16
N GLY A 215 11.12 8.45 5.61
CA GLY A 215 10.60 8.37 4.24
C GLY A 215 9.27 9.09 4.05
N ALA A 216 8.34 8.98 5.02
CA ALA A 216 7.06 9.68 4.95
C ALA A 216 7.22 11.21 5.01
N GLN A 217 8.10 11.73 5.86
CA GLN A 217 8.44 13.15 5.93
C GLN A 217 9.08 13.65 4.63
N ARG A 218 9.97 12.84 4.03
CA ARG A 218 10.59 13.19 2.76
C ARG A 218 9.57 13.23 1.62
N ARG A 219 8.67 12.26 1.55
CA ARG A 219 7.54 12.26 0.60
C ARG A 219 6.71 13.53 0.75
N GLN A 220 6.35 13.90 1.98
CA GLN A 220 5.59 15.14 2.25
C GLN A 220 6.35 16.41 1.82
N THR A 221 7.68 16.44 1.97
CA THR A 221 8.51 17.58 1.55
C THR A 221 8.68 17.63 0.03
N ALA A 222 8.79 16.47 -0.63
CA ALA A 222 8.81 16.36 -2.07
C ALA A 222 7.49 16.89 -2.69
N GLU A 223 6.37 16.65 -2.01
CA GLU A 223 5.07 17.20 -2.41
C GLU A 223 5.07 18.74 -2.45
N THR A 224 5.60 19.39 -1.39
CA THR A 224 5.63 20.86 -1.31
C THR A 224 6.62 21.48 -2.28
N LEU A 225 7.78 20.86 -2.51
CA LEU A 225 8.83 21.39 -3.38
C LEU A 225 8.51 21.20 -4.88
N MET A 226 7.95 20.06 -5.28
CA MET A 226 7.70 19.74 -6.69
C MET A 226 6.30 20.14 -7.18
N ASN A 227 5.43 20.68 -6.30
CA ASN A 227 3.98 20.72 -6.51
C ASN A 227 3.40 19.33 -6.88
N ALA A 228 4.13 18.26 -6.54
CA ALA A 228 3.64 16.91 -6.60
C ALA A 228 2.63 16.77 -5.46
N SER A 229 1.53 16.08 -5.70
CA SER A 229 0.64 15.69 -4.61
C SER A 229 0.82 14.21 -4.40
N SER A 230 0.71 13.71 -3.17
CA SER A 230 0.66 12.26 -2.89
C SER A 230 -0.40 11.53 -3.71
N SER A 231 -1.39 12.25 -4.26
CA SER A 231 -2.33 11.71 -5.23
C SER A 231 -1.71 11.33 -6.58
N ARG A 232 -0.48 11.71 -6.88
CA ARG A 232 0.12 11.63 -8.21
C ARG A 232 1.38 10.79 -8.27
N SER A 233 1.87 10.34 -7.12
CA SER A 233 2.99 9.41 -7.01
C SER A 233 2.53 8.11 -6.35
N HIS A 234 3.13 7.01 -6.79
CA HIS A 234 2.98 5.72 -6.12
C HIS A 234 4.11 5.57 -5.11
N SER A 235 3.83 5.13 -3.89
CA SER A 235 4.88 4.83 -2.92
C SER A 235 4.92 3.34 -2.63
N ILE A 236 6.14 2.79 -2.56
CA ILE A 236 6.41 1.38 -2.37
C ILE A 236 7.31 1.24 -1.15
N PHE A 237 6.73 0.82 -0.03
CA PHE A 237 7.45 0.47 1.18
C PHE A 237 7.68 -1.05 1.19
N THR A 238 8.94 -1.48 1.16
CA THR A 238 9.28 -2.91 1.13
C THR A 238 10.03 -3.29 2.40
N MET A 239 9.55 -4.34 3.08
CA MET A 239 10.29 -5.02 4.13
C MET A 239 10.81 -6.36 3.58
N THR A 240 12.12 -6.54 3.60
CA THR A 240 12.78 -7.81 3.26
C THR A 240 13.26 -8.46 4.55
N VAL A 241 12.80 -9.68 4.79
CA VAL A 241 13.06 -10.45 6.01
C VAL A 241 13.84 -11.70 5.64
N THR A 242 15.12 -11.70 5.96
CA THR A 242 15.98 -12.86 5.81
C THR A 242 16.01 -13.61 7.13
N MET A 243 15.69 -14.90 7.11
CA MET A 243 15.61 -15.78 8.27
C MET A 243 16.54 -16.96 8.06
N LYS A 244 17.25 -17.38 9.10
CA LYS A 244 18.12 -18.56 9.09
C LYS A 244 17.64 -19.53 10.16
N ASP A 245 17.19 -20.71 9.75
CA ASP A 245 16.75 -21.70 10.72
C ASP A 245 17.92 -22.45 11.39
N ALA A 246 17.59 -23.30 12.36
CA ALA A 246 18.58 -24.05 13.14
C ALA A 246 19.38 -25.07 12.28
N GLN A 247 18.82 -25.48 11.14
CA GLN A 247 19.47 -26.35 10.16
C GLN A 247 20.42 -25.56 9.25
N GLY A 248 20.35 -24.23 9.28
CA GLY A 248 21.15 -23.33 8.46
C GLY A 248 20.48 -22.96 7.14
N ASP A 249 19.24 -23.41 6.90
CA ASP A 249 18.49 -23.07 5.69
C ASP A 249 18.02 -21.61 5.76
N MET A 250 18.22 -20.91 4.65
CA MET A 250 17.87 -19.50 4.51
C MET A 250 16.49 -19.34 3.89
N ARG A 251 15.62 -18.58 4.54
CA ARG A 251 14.30 -18.20 4.04
C ARG A 251 14.24 -16.69 3.82
N LEU A 252 13.62 -16.27 2.73
CA LEU A 252 13.52 -14.86 2.35
C LEU A 252 12.06 -14.45 2.20
N GLY A 253 11.51 -13.80 3.21
CA GLY A 253 10.21 -13.15 3.13
C GLY A 253 10.31 -11.75 2.56
N LYS A 254 9.34 -11.34 1.74
CA LYS A 254 9.23 -9.94 1.27
C LYS A 254 7.80 -9.45 1.43
N LEU A 255 7.64 -8.27 2.01
CA LEU A 255 6.36 -7.59 2.12
C LEU A 255 6.45 -6.26 1.38
N HIS A 256 5.64 -6.11 0.32
CA HIS A 256 5.48 -4.86 -0.41
C HIS A 256 4.17 -4.19 -0.02
N LEU A 257 4.25 -2.99 0.57
CA LEU A 257 3.10 -2.17 0.95
C LEU A 257 3.05 -0.96 0.02
N VAL A 258 2.06 -0.94 -0.87
CA VAL A 258 2.01 -0.01 -2.00
C VAL A 258 0.82 0.94 -1.88
N ASP A 259 1.10 2.22 -1.66
CA ASP A 259 0.11 3.31 -1.71
C ASP A 259 0.13 3.91 -3.11
N LEU A 260 -0.84 3.54 -3.94
CA LEU A 260 -0.90 3.99 -5.34
C LEU A 260 -1.38 5.44 -5.44
N ALA A 261 -1.06 6.07 -6.55
CA ALA A 261 -1.64 7.34 -6.98
C ALA A 261 -3.18 7.22 -7.15
N GLY A 262 -3.85 8.37 -7.17
CA GLY A 262 -5.27 8.48 -7.39
C GLY A 262 -5.66 8.15 -8.83
N SER A 263 -6.76 7.40 -8.97
CA SER A 263 -7.32 7.00 -10.27
C SER A 263 -8.29 8.04 -10.88
N GLU A 264 -8.10 9.33 -10.61
CA GLU A 264 -9.03 10.37 -11.07
C GLU A 264 -9.05 10.55 -12.60
N ASN A 265 -10.25 10.85 -13.10
CA ASN A 265 -10.45 11.21 -14.50
C ASN A 265 -9.91 12.62 -14.80
N ILE A 266 -9.07 12.70 -15.85
CA ILE A 266 -8.49 13.94 -16.40
C ILE A 266 -9.57 14.98 -16.72
N SER A 267 -10.73 14.54 -17.21
CA SER A 267 -11.85 15.43 -17.58
C SER A 267 -12.52 16.11 -16.39
N ARG A 268 -12.39 15.57 -15.17
CA ARG A 268 -12.94 16.15 -13.94
C ARG A 268 -11.93 16.98 -13.15
N SER A 269 -10.64 16.92 -13.47
CA SER A 269 -9.59 17.60 -12.70
C SER A 269 -9.32 19.04 -13.16
N GLY A 270 -9.85 19.47 -14.31
CA GLY A 270 -9.61 20.82 -14.86
C GLY A 270 -8.13 21.08 -15.19
N ALA A 271 -7.34 20.03 -15.36
CA ALA A 271 -5.90 20.11 -15.57
C ALA A 271 -5.53 20.66 -16.97
N THR A 272 -4.66 21.68 -17.02
CA THR A 272 -4.08 22.22 -18.26
C THR A 272 -2.81 21.44 -18.67
N ASP A 273 -2.57 21.32 -19.98
CA ASP A 273 -1.48 20.62 -20.71
C ASP A 273 -0.51 19.75 -19.90
N LYS A 274 0.40 20.33 -19.10
CA LYS A 274 1.41 19.57 -18.33
C LYS A 274 0.77 18.63 -17.31
N ARG A 275 -0.27 19.09 -16.60
CA ARG A 275 -1.01 18.26 -15.62
C ARG A 275 -1.89 17.20 -16.32
N ALA A 276 -2.36 17.48 -17.54
CA ALA A 276 -3.11 16.51 -18.32
C ALA A 276 -2.22 15.34 -18.79
N ARG A 277 -0.99 15.64 -19.23
CA ARG A 277 0.01 14.62 -19.60
C ARG A 277 0.41 13.75 -18.41
N GLU A 278 0.69 14.37 -17.27
CA GLU A 278 1.00 13.70 -16.01
C GLU A 278 -0.12 12.74 -15.56
N ALA A 279 -1.37 13.21 -15.56
CA ALA A 279 -2.52 12.38 -15.24
C ALA A 279 -2.74 11.27 -16.29
N GLY A 280 -2.30 11.47 -17.54
CA GLY A 280 -2.23 10.44 -18.57
C GLY A 280 -1.28 9.29 -18.18
N THR A 281 -0.05 9.62 -17.79
CA THR A 281 0.96 8.64 -17.34
C THR A 281 0.48 7.87 -16.10
N ILE A 282 -0.06 8.57 -15.10
CA ILE A 282 -0.59 7.93 -13.89
C ILE A 282 -1.71 6.95 -14.24
N ASN A 283 -2.68 7.37 -15.04
CA ASN A 283 -3.79 6.50 -15.44
C ASN A 283 -3.34 5.34 -16.32
N GLN A 284 -2.31 5.52 -17.15
CA GLN A 284 -1.71 4.44 -17.92
C GLN A 284 -1.08 3.40 -17.00
N SER A 285 -0.25 3.80 -16.02
CA SER A 285 0.36 2.88 -15.05
C SER A 285 -0.69 2.10 -14.25
N LEU A 286 -1.76 2.76 -13.80
CA LEU A 286 -2.88 2.13 -13.08
C LEU A 286 -3.69 1.17 -13.95
N LEU A 287 -3.92 1.52 -15.23
CA LEU A 287 -4.62 0.66 -16.18
C LEU A 287 -3.79 -0.60 -16.49
N THR A 288 -2.48 -0.44 -16.70
CA THR A 288 -1.56 -1.55 -16.91
C THR A 288 -1.54 -2.48 -15.70
N LEU A 289 -1.48 -1.93 -14.47
CA LEU A 289 -1.59 -2.72 -13.25
C LEU A 289 -2.89 -3.53 -13.21
N GLY A 290 -4.02 -2.90 -13.55
CA GLY A 290 -5.32 -3.59 -13.61
C GLY A 290 -5.35 -4.73 -14.64
N ARG A 291 -4.70 -4.55 -15.80
CA ARG A 291 -4.56 -5.59 -16.83
C ARG A 291 -3.70 -6.75 -16.34
N VAL A 292 -2.57 -6.47 -15.69
CA VAL A 292 -1.68 -7.48 -15.10
C VAL A 292 -2.42 -8.32 -14.05
N ILE A 293 -3.15 -7.67 -13.13
CA ILE A 293 -3.93 -8.38 -12.11
C ILE A 293 -5.02 -9.24 -12.76
N THR A 294 -5.71 -8.74 -13.78
CA THR A 294 -6.75 -9.48 -14.50
C THR A 294 -6.18 -10.72 -15.20
N ALA A 295 -5.02 -10.55 -15.85
CA ALA A 295 -4.32 -11.64 -16.53
C ALA A 295 -3.83 -12.71 -15.53
N LEU A 296 -3.32 -12.29 -14.37
CA LEU A 296 -2.92 -13.19 -13.28
C LEU A 296 -4.11 -14.00 -12.74
N ILE A 297 -5.23 -13.33 -12.42
CA ILE A 297 -6.44 -14.00 -11.92
C ILE A 297 -7.01 -14.96 -12.97
N SER A 298 -6.92 -14.61 -14.25
CA SER A 298 -7.43 -15.42 -15.36
C SER A 298 -6.45 -16.51 -15.82
N ASN A 299 -5.30 -16.65 -15.15
CA ASN A 299 -4.21 -17.57 -15.52
C ASN A 299 -3.84 -17.45 -17.02
N GLU A 300 -3.76 -16.23 -17.54
CA GLU A 300 -3.35 -15.98 -18.93
C GLU A 300 -1.89 -16.38 -19.15
N LYS A 301 -1.58 -16.94 -20.33
CA LYS A 301 -0.23 -17.37 -20.69
C LYS A 301 0.75 -16.21 -20.85
N HIS A 302 0.26 -15.04 -21.25
CA HIS A 302 1.07 -13.85 -21.46
C HIS A 302 0.58 -12.74 -20.54
N ILE A 303 1.49 -12.19 -19.73
CA ILE A 303 1.18 -11.12 -18.80
C ILE A 303 2.02 -9.90 -19.19
N CYS A 304 1.36 -8.80 -19.52
CA CYS A 304 2.01 -7.56 -19.95
C CYS A 304 2.58 -6.78 -18.75
N TYR A 305 3.73 -7.22 -18.22
CA TYR A 305 4.45 -6.49 -17.17
C TYR A 305 5.17 -5.22 -17.67
N ARG A 306 5.22 -5.01 -18.99
CA ARG A 306 5.90 -3.90 -19.69
C ARG A 306 4.92 -3.12 -20.56
#